data_AF-A0A679K2X9-F1
#
_entry.id   AF-A0A679K2X9-F1
#
_cell.length_a   1.000
_cell.length_b   1.000
_cell.length_c   1.000
_cell.angle_alpha   90.00
_cell.angle_beta   90.00
_cell.angle_gamma   90.00
#
_symmetry.space_group_name_H-M   'P 1'
#
loop_
_entity.id
_entity.type
_entity.pdbx_description
1 polymer ?
#
loop_
_entity_poly.entity_id
_entity_poly.type
_entity_poly.pdbx_seq_one_letter_code
_entity_poly.pdbx_strand_id
1 'polypeptide(L)'
;MSVEAAYLEAFKAVPGMSSDLASNAENPIRYGFEITDARGTILMVLPFAEVLDHGRKRSKQPSKLRFRKGRAEMRRTAGLIVELRDAQVKLNVTFAETQRLLDMAKGTRG
;
A
#
# COMPACT_ATOMS: atom_id res chain seq x y z
N MET A 1 -16.52 3.15 -3.51
CA MET A 1 -16.14 4.15 -2.50
C MET A 1 -14.99 4.98 -3.07
N SER A 2 -15.03 6.31 -2.99
CA SER A 2 -13.91 7.14 -3.42
C SER A 2 -12.83 7.18 -2.33
N VAL A 3 -11.57 7.42 -2.72
CA VAL A 3 -10.45 7.57 -1.76
C VAL A 3 -10.71 8.71 -0.77
N GLU A 4 -11.31 9.80 -1.24
CA GLU A 4 -11.66 10.95 -0.41
C GLU A 4 -12.73 10.62 0.63
N ALA A 5 -13.76 9.86 0.26
CA ALA A 5 -14.77 9.42 1.22
C ALA A 5 -14.16 8.49 2.28
N ALA A 6 -13.33 7.54 1.87
CA ALA A 6 -12.61 6.64 2.78
C ALA A 6 -11.66 7.40 3.72
N TYR A 7 -11.01 8.46 3.23
CA TYR A 7 -10.20 9.34 4.05
C TYR A 7 -11.02 10.05 5.13
N LEU A 8 -12.17 10.63 4.77
CA LEU A 8 -13.01 11.36 5.72
C LEU A 8 -13.61 10.44 6.80
N GLU A 9 -13.99 9.22 6.43
CA GLU A 9 -14.46 8.23 7.40
C GLU A 9 -13.34 7.79 8.35
N ALA A 10 -12.17 7.45 7.80
CA ALA A 10 -11.00 7.11 8.60
C ALA A 10 -10.64 8.25 9.56
N PHE A 11 -10.63 9.50 9.08
CA PHE A 11 -10.33 10.68 9.89
C PHE A 11 -11.31 10.85 11.06
N LYS A 12 -12.61 10.61 10.85
CA LYS A 12 -13.62 10.66 11.91
C LYS A 12 -13.50 9.52 12.92
N ALA A 13 -13.00 8.36 12.49
CA ALA A 13 -12.87 7.17 13.34
C ALA A 13 -11.64 7.22 14.28
N VAL A 14 -10.55 7.88 13.86
CA VAL A 14 -9.29 7.88 14.63
C VAL A 14 -9.44 8.28 16.10
N PRO A 15 -10.17 9.35 16.48
CA PRO A 15 -10.28 9.75 17.89
C PRO A 15 -10.90 8.67 18.79
N GLY A 16 -11.96 8.01 18.32
CA GLY A 16 -12.62 6.93 19.07
C GLY A 16 -11.70 5.72 19.24
N MET A 17 -11.11 5.24 18.14
CA MET A 17 -10.17 4.11 18.19
C MET A 17 -8.92 4.42 19.01
N SER A 18 -8.45 5.66 18.99
CA SER A 18 -7.30 6.08 19.80
C SER A 18 -7.61 6.04 21.29
N SER A 19 -8.85 6.37 21.69
CA SER A 19 -9.30 6.24 23.07
C SER A 19 -9.32 4.78 23.52
N ASP A 20 -9.81 3.88 22.66
CA ASP A 20 -9.87 2.44 22.95
C ASP A 20 -8.46 1.84 23.09
N LEU A 21 -7.56 2.17 22.15
CA LEU A 21 -6.16 1.75 22.17
C LEU A 21 -5.43 2.26 23.42
N ALA A 22 -5.62 3.54 23.77
CA ALA A 22 -5.02 4.11 24.97
C ALA A 22 -5.54 3.44 26.26
N SER A 23 -6.83 3.06 26.29
CA SER A 23 -7.44 2.33 27.42
C SER A 23 -6.82 0.95 27.60
N ASN A 24 -6.30 0.35 26.53
CA ASN A 24 -5.58 -0.93 26.53
C ASN A 24 -4.06 -0.77 26.73
N ALA A 25 -3.58 0.41 27.15
CA ALA A 25 -2.16 0.75 27.29
C ALA A 25 -1.34 0.61 25.98
N GLU A 26 -2.01 0.61 24.83
CA GLU A 26 -1.35 0.66 23.53
C GLU A 26 -1.12 2.11 23.10
N ASN A 27 -0.06 2.34 22.30
CA ASN A 27 0.25 3.68 21.82
C ASN A 27 -0.43 3.93 20.46
N PRO A 28 -1.48 4.78 20.37
CA PRO A 28 -2.24 5.01 19.13
C PRO A 28 -1.40 5.58 18.00
N ILE A 29 -0.28 6.26 18.31
CA ILE A 29 0.64 6.85 17.32
C ILE A 29 1.28 5.79 16.42
N ARG A 30 1.33 4.53 16.86
CA ARG A 30 1.90 3.40 16.10
C ARG A 30 0.92 2.82 15.06
N TYR A 31 -0.33 3.28 15.04
CA TYR A 31 -1.39 2.74 14.19
C TYR A 31 -1.75 3.68 13.05
N GLY A 32 -2.41 3.11 12.03
CA GLY A 32 -2.87 3.83 10.86
C GLY A 32 -3.94 3.04 10.11
N PHE A 33 -4.73 3.74 9.30
CA PHE A 33 -5.65 3.11 8.36
C PHE A 33 -4.98 2.88 7.02
N GLU A 34 -5.22 1.71 6.45
CA GLU A 34 -4.93 1.43 5.04
C GLU A 34 -6.22 1.58 4.24
N ILE A 35 -6.23 2.53 3.31
CA ILE A 35 -7.33 2.72 2.36
C ILE A 35 -6.99 1.95 1.11
N THR A 36 -7.82 0.97 0.78
CA THR A 36 -7.60 0.05 -0.34
C THR A 36 -8.66 0.22 -1.44
N ASP A 37 -8.35 -0.24 -2.65
CA ASP A 37 -9.36 -0.47 -3.69
C ASP A 37 -10.13 -1.79 -3.45
N ALA A 38 -11.14 -2.05 -4.29
CA ALA A 38 -11.95 -3.28 -4.19
C ALA A 38 -11.15 -4.59 -4.40
N ARG A 39 -9.91 -4.50 -4.90
CA ARG A 39 -9.01 -5.63 -5.12
C ARG A 39 -7.98 -5.77 -3.98
N GLY A 40 -8.07 -4.94 -2.95
CA GLY A 40 -7.14 -4.92 -1.81
C GLY A 40 -5.86 -4.14 -2.09
N THR A 41 -5.76 -3.41 -3.21
CA THR A 41 -4.58 -2.58 -3.49
C THR A 41 -4.59 -1.35 -2.58
N ILE A 42 -3.53 -1.14 -1.80
CA ILE A 42 -3.39 0.06 -0.96
C ILE A 42 -3.29 1.30 -1.84
N LEU A 43 -4.26 2.19 -1.70
CA LEU A 43 -4.32 3.49 -2.37
C LEU A 43 -3.70 4.59 -1.49
N MET A 44 -3.86 4.48 -0.16
CA MET A 44 -3.34 5.46 0.80
C MET A 44 -3.20 4.87 2.20
N VAL A 45 -2.25 5.41 2.98
CA VAL A 45 -2.12 5.13 4.41
C VAL A 45 -2.34 6.42 5.19
N LEU A 46 -3.24 6.40 6.18
CA LEU A 46 -3.52 7.51 7.09
C LEU A 46 -3.02 7.17 8.50
N PRO A 47 -1.86 7.70 8.93
CA PRO A 47 -1.36 7.50 10.29
C PRO A 47 -2.27 8.19 11.31
N PHE A 48 -2.57 7.52 12.44
CA PHE A 48 -3.37 8.12 13.51
C PHE A 48 -2.73 9.40 14.05
N ALA A 49 -1.40 9.44 14.06
CA ALA A 49 -0.62 10.62 14.44
C ALA A 49 -1.02 11.89 13.66
N GLU A 50 -1.37 11.78 12.37
CA GLU A 50 -1.78 12.92 11.56
C GLU A 50 -3.08 13.56 12.06
N VAL A 51 -4.04 12.71 12.47
CA VAL A 51 -5.35 13.15 12.97
C VAL A 51 -5.27 13.61 14.43
N LEU A 52 -4.46 12.94 15.25
CA LEU A 52 -4.28 13.31 16.66
C LEU A 52 -3.48 14.61 16.84
N ASP A 53 -2.58 14.93 15.91
CA ASP A 53 -1.81 16.19 15.94
C ASP A 53 -2.64 17.39 15.46
N HIS A 54 -3.79 17.15 14.82
CA HIS A 54 -4.68 18.18 14.25
C HIS A 54 -5.35 19.10 15.30
N GLY A 55 -5.19 18.83 16.60
CA GLY A 55 -5.65 19.67 17.72
C GLY A 55 -4.55 20.39 18.51
N ARG A 56 -3.27 20.06 18.28
CA ARG A 56 -2.16 20.77 18.94
C ARG A 56 -1.82 22.03 18.15
N LYS A 57 -1.91 23.19 18.79
CA LYS A 57 -1.37 24.46 18.25
C LYS A 57 0.01 24.18 17.65
N ARG A 58 0.10 24.38 16.33
CA ARG A 58 1.27 24.11 15.49
C ARG A 58 2.55 24.56 16.19
N SER A 59 3.33 23.61 16.69
CA SER A 59 4.76 23.82 16.85
C SER A 59 5.45 22.72 16.05
N LYS A 60 6.07 23.15 14.95
CA LYS A 60 6.81 22.36 13.95
C LYS A 60 5.94 21.56 12.99
N GLN A 61 5.58 22.24 11.90
CA GLN A 61 5.23 21.62 10.62
C GLN A 61 6.07 20.36 10.38
N PRO A 62 5.49 19.24 9.91
CA PRO A 62 6.31 18.14 9.43
C PRO A 62 7.08 18.68 8.23
N SER A 63 8.42 18.67 8.33
CA SER A 63 9.27 19.31 7.33
C SER A 63 8.91 18.76 5.96
N LYS A 64 8.72 19.66 4.97
CA LYS A 64 8.40 19.33 3.57
C LYS A 64 9.33 18.22 3.01
N LEU A 65 10.51 18.06 3.60
CA LEU A 65 11.47 17.00 3.33
C LEU A 65 10.98 15.58 3.69
N ARG A 66 10.24 15.38 4.79
CA ARG A 66 9.70 14.07 5.19
C ARG A 66 8.62 13.58 4.21
N PHE A 67 7.70 14.47 3.81
CA PHE A 67 6.70 14.17 2.78
C PHE A 67 7.31 13.91 1.40
N ARG A 68 8.34 14.68 1.02
CA ARG A 68 9.07 14.45 -0.25
C ARG A 68 9.81 13.11 -0.25
N LYS A 69 10.44 12.72 0.87
CA LYS A 69 11.07 11.39 1.02
C LYS A 69 10.04 10.27 0.92
N GLY A 70 8.91 10.37 1.64
CA GLY A 70 7.83 9.38 1.54
C GLY A 70 7.31 9.20 0.11
N ARG A 71 7.08 10.32 -0.61
CA ARG A 71 6.64 10.27 -2.02
C ARG A 71 7.71 9.71 -2.97
N ALA A 72 8.98 10.00 -2.71
CA ALA A 72 10.08 9.46 -3.51
C ALA A 72 10.23 7.95 -3.31
N GLU A 73 10.10 7.48 -2.07
CA GLU A 73 10.15 6.05 -1.74
C GLU A 73 8.97 5.31 -2.39
N MET A 74 7.75 5.82 -2.26
CA MET A 74 6.57 5.25 -2.91
C MET A 74 6.71 5.14 -4.43
N ARG A 75 7.30 6.16 -5.09
CA ARG A 75 7.58 6.12 -6.53
C ARG A 75 8.63 5.07 -6.90
N ARG A 76 9.66 4.88 -6.06
CA ARG A 76 10.65 3.82 -6.25
C ARG A 76 9.99 2.44 -6.12
N THR A 77 9.19 2.22 -5.08
CA THR A 77 8.47 0.96 -4.89
C THR A 77 7.50 0.68 -6.04
N ALA A 78 6.76 1.69 -6.51
CA ALA A 78 5.86 1.55 -7.66
C ALA A 78 6.62 1.16 -8.94
N GLY A 79 7.79 1.74 -9.18
CA GLY A 79 8.66 1.37 -10.31
C GLY A 79 9.10 -0.10 -10.22
N LEU A 80 9.59 -0.53 -9.06
CA LEU A 80 10.01 -1.91 -8.82
C LEU A 80 8.87 -2.92 -9.02
N ILE A 81 7.63 -2.56 -8.64
CA ILE A 81 6.45 -3.41 -8.85
C ILE A 81 6.15 -3.59 -10.34
N VAL A 82 6.28 -2.53 -11.14
CA VAL A 82 6.09 -2.61 -12.60
C VAL A 82 7.16 -3.51 -13.22
N GLU A 83 8.43 -3.31 -12.86
CA GLU A 83 9.53 -4.14 -13.36
C GLU A 83 9.36 -5.63 -13.00
N LEU A 84 8.93 -5.92 -11.77
CA LEU A 84 8.72 -7.30 -11.34
C LEU A 84 7.56 -7.96 -12.09
N ARG A 85 6.48 -7.22 -12.35
CA ARG A 85 5.36 -7.71 -13.18
C ARG A 85 5.80 -7.99 -14.61
N ASP A 86 6.57 -7.10 -15.21
CA ASP A 86 7.10 -7.30 -16.57
C ASP A 86 8.02 -8.53 -16.63
N ALA A 87 8.86 -8.74 -15.61
CA ALA A 87 9.69 -9.92 -15.50
C ALA A 87 8.86 -11.21 -15.40
N GLN A 88 7.78 -11.21 -14.60
CA GLN A 88 6.87 -12.35 -14.49
C GLN A 88 6.17 -12.68 -15.80
N VAL A 89 5.71 -11.66 -16.55
CA VAL A 89 5.08 -11.87 -17.86
C VAL A 89 6.05 -12.54 -18.83
N LYS A 90 7.29 -12.05 -18.92
CA LYS A 90 8.31 -12.64 -19.79
C LYS A 90 8.62 -14.10 -19.41
N LEU A 91 8.75 -14.38 -18.12
CA LEU A 91 8.96 -15.74 -17.61
C LEU A 91 7.82 -16.69 -18.02
N ASN A 92 6.57 -16.25 -17.85
CA ASN A 92 5.41 -17.06 -18.18
C ASN A 92 5.30 -17.36 -19.68
N VAL A 93 5.66 -16.38 -20.54
CA VAL A 93 5.70 -16.59 -22.00
C VAL A 93 6.74 -17.65 -22.36
N THR A 94 7.96 -17.52 -21.84
CA THR A 94 9.02 -18.50 -22.10
C THR A 94 8.64 -19.89 -21.59
N PHE A 95 8.04 -19.96 -20.39
CA PHE A 95 7.60 -21.23 -19.83
C PHE A 95 6.52 -21.91 -20.69
N ALA A 96 5.50 -21.16 -21.13
CA ALA A 96 4.46 -21.66 -22.03
C ALA A 96 5.06 -22.19 -23.34
N GLU A 97 6.07 -21.51 -23.89
CA GLU A 97 6.74 -21.96 -25.11
C GLU A 97 7.54 -23.25 -24.88
N THR A 98 8.27 -23.35 -23.77
CA THR A 98 8.98 -24.60 -23.43
C THR A 98 8.02 -25.77 -23.24
N GLN A 99 6.85 -25.57 -22.63
CA GLN A 99 5.83 -26.60 -22.50
C GLN A 99 5.30 -27.05 -23.86
N ARG A 100 4.99 -26.11 -24.77
CA ARG A 100 4.56 -26.45 -26.14
C ARG A 100 5.59 -27.29 -26.88
N LEU A 101 6.86 -26.92 -26.82
CA LEU A 101 7.94 -27.67 -27.47
C LEU A 101 8.05 -29.10 -26.91
N LEU A 102 7.93 -29.26 -25.59
CA LEU A 102 7.94 -30.57 -24.94
C LEU A 102 6.73 -31.43 -25.34
N ASP A 103 5.55 -30.83 -25.45
CA ASP A 103 4.33 -31.55 -25.86
C ASP A 103 4.40 -31.99 -27.32
N MET A 104 4.93 -31.13 -28.22
CA MET A 104 5.17 -31.50 -29.62
C MET A 104 6.20 -32.62 -29.78
N ALA A 105 7.27 -32.64 -28.97
CA ALA A 105 8.27 -33.70 -28.98
C ALA A 105 7.75 -35.03 -28.40
N LYS A 106 6.74 -34.98 -27.52
CA LYS A 106 6.07 -36.18 -26.99
C LYS A 106 5.03 -36.74 -27.96
N GLY A 107 4.33 -35.89 -28.71
CA GLY A 107 3.32 -36.31 -29.69
C GLY A 107 3.89 -36.89 -31.00
N THR A 108 5.17 -36.67 -31.30
CA THR A 108 5.85 -37.17 -32.50
C THR A 108 6.50 -38.56 -32.32
N ARG A 109 6.32 -39.20 -31.16
CA ARG A 109 6.78 -40.57 -30.85
C ARG A 109 5.65 -41.60 -30.70
N GLY A 110 4.44 -41.29 -31.17
CA GLY A 110 3.29 -42.20 -31.21
C GLY A 110 3.11 -42.84 -32.58
#